data_AF-A0A968NPX2-F1
#
_entry.id   AF-A0A968NPX2-F1
#
_cell.length_a   1.000
_cell.length_b   1.000
_cell.length_c   1.000
_cell.angle_alpha   90.00
_cell.angle_beta   90.00
_cell.angle_gamma   90.00
#
_symmetry.space_group_name_H-M   'P 1'
#
loop_
_entity.id
_entity.type
_entity.pdbx_description
1 polymer ?
#
loop_
_entity_poly.entity_id
_entity_poly.type
_entity_poly.pdbx_seq_one_letter_code
_entity_poly.pdbx_strand_id
1 'polypeptide(L)'
;MGDLGAGVEMRGITKRADIKADNMLSLLLVDYEPGTPDTPFLTMGDGSGLRNLSFFHPRQPFAPPFKKYAFTIQCNGTNNYIIYCNSGNTYRFAELNGDNHLVDGSFVTGTKVAFQANNCSGGRIQNLNIKPFSGSDLPLALPEPDYAALGKDYRWFQQIEGCNGIVLNGCDDYTVTSVFHHGAGTFFTADNSGGQTLDISAEFAQNGFLFKNGAKTFHMIGAGASCSSIGDYTRSFGYRTDPSFNGQANIFLARIVAYPNEFWRCQGGQLNLQQIGTGSHQADNPGWITGGTEWLPDHAGLPCE
;
A
#
# COMPACT_ATOMS: atom_id res chain seq x y z
N MET A 1 3.62 2.31 23.44
CA MET A 1 5.08 2.27 23.70
C MET A 1 5.60 3.70 23.51
N GLY A 2 6.83 3.96 23.95
CA GLY A 2 7.34 5.32 24.16
C GLY A 2 7.95 5.98 22.93
N ASP A 3 8.60 7.09 23.19
CA ASP A 3 9.43 7.80 22.22
C ASP A 3 10.84 7.21 22.20
N LEU A 4 11.31 6.82 21.00
CA LEU A 4 12.67 6.31 20.79
C LEU A 4 13.72 7.41 20.94
N GLY A 5 13.31 8.68 20.78
CA GLY A 5 14.21 9.83 20.77
C GLY A 5 15.03 9.93 19.48
N ALA A 6 16.02 10.82 19.48
CA ALA A 6 16.91 11.04 18.33
C ALA A 6 18.12 10.08 18.33
N GLY A 7 18.52 9.61 17.16
CA GLY A 7 19.75 8.83 16.92
C GLY A 7 19.77 7.41 17.48
N VAL A 8 18.66 6.93 18.03
CA VAL A 8 18.55 5.59 18.63
C VAL A 8 18.06 4.57 17.60
N GLU A 9 18.72 3.42 17.50
CA GLU A 9 18.21 2.26 16.75
C GLU A 9 17.65 1.21 17.72
N MET A 10 16.40 0.80 17.52
CA MET A 10 15.90 -0.44 18.12
C MET A 10 16.09 -1.59 17.13
N ARG A 11 16.86 -2.60 17.55
CA ARG A 11 17.21 -3.74 16.73
C ARG A 11 16.78 -5.05 17.36
N GLY A 12 16.01 -5.83 16.62
CA GLY A 12 15.70 -7.21 16.97
C GLY A 12 16.48 -8.23 16.13
N ILE A 13 15.97 -9.46 16.11
CA ILE A 13 16.55 -10.61 15.42
C ILE A 13 15.61 -11.22 14.38
N THR A 14 14.45 -10.60 14.10
CA THR A 14 13.57 -10.99 12.99
C THR A 14 14.34 -10.93 11.67
N LYS A 15 14.17 -11.94 10.81
CA LYS A 15 14.78 -11.96 9.48
C LYS A 15 13.85 -11.29 8.47
N ARG A 16 14.39 -10.86 7.33
CA ARG A 16 13.59 -10.58 6.14
C ARG A 16 12.93 -11.88 5.71
N ALA A 17 11.70 -12.08 6.13
CA ALA A 17 10.98 -13.30 5.91
C ALA A 17 9.47 -13.03 6.01
N ASP A 18 8.70 -13.96 5.46
CA ASP A 18 7.26 -14.00 5.65
C ASP A 18 6.92 -14.03 7.15
N ILE A 19 5.66 -13.74 7.47
CA ILE A 19 5.18 -13.75 8.85
C ILE A 19 4.86 -15.19 9.23
N LYS A 20 5.81 -16.11 9.10
CA LYS A 20 5.68 -17.42 9.73
C LYS A 20 6.19 -17.36 11.16
N ALA A 21 5.64 -18.23 12.02
CA ALA A 21 5.97 -18.26 13.43
C ALA A 21 7.48 -18.42 13.71
N ASP A 22 8.21 -19.11 12.82
CA ASP A 22 9.66 -19.29 12.89
C ASP A 22 10.46 -18.04 12.50
N ASN A 23 9.83 -17.06 11.86
CA ASN A 23 10.46 -15.87 11.30
C ASN A 23 10.24 -14.60 12.13
N MET A 24 9.23 -14.55 13.00
CA MET A 24 8.91 -13.41 13.87
C MET A 24 9.57 -13.49 15.25
N LEU A 25 10.90 -13.54 15.26
CA LEU A 25 11.70 -13.80 16.48
C LEU A 25 11.64 -12.65 17.50
N SER A 26 11.69 -11.39 17.06
CA SER A 26 11.53 -10.21 17.95
C SER A 26 10.14 -9.62 17.79
N LEU A 27 9.17 -10.21 18.47
CA LEU A 27 7.76 -9.80 18.41
C LEU A 27 7.39 -8.78 19.50
N LEU A 28 6.83 -7.65 19.08
CA LEU A 28 6.22 -6.64 19.93
C LEU A 28 4.69 -6.74 19.80
N LEU A 29 4.02 -7.00 20.92
CA LEU A 29 2.57 -7.00 21.00
C LEU A 29 2.05 -5.58 21.23
N VAL A 30 1.24 -5.10 20.30
CA VAL A 30 0.61 -3.78 20.34
C VAL A 30 -0.79 -3.92 20.94
N ASP A 31 -0.85 -3.93 22.26
CA ASP A 31 -2.08 -4.13 23.02
C ASP A 31 -2.68 -2.78 23.45
N TYR A 32 -3.54 -2.22 22.59
CA TYR A 32 -4.35 -1.04 22.89
C TYR A 32 -5.83 -1.39 22.91
N GLU A 33 -6.62 -0.57 23.61
CA GLU A 33 -8.08 -0.59 23.49
C GLU A 33 -8.52 -0.06 22.12
N PRO A 34 -9.53 -0.66 21.47
CA PRO A 34 -10.13 -0.12 20.26
C PRO A 34 -10.63 1.32 20.45
N GLY A 35 -10.57 2.12 19.40
CA GLY A 35 -11.01 3.52 19.36
C GLY A 35 -9.89 4.55 19.58
N THR A 36 -8.62 4.12 19.59
CA THR A 36 -7.44 4.98 19.84
C THR A 36 -6.55 5.19 18.60
N PRO A 37 -7.11 5.49 17.39
CA PRO A 37 -6.34 5.49 16.15
C PRO A 37 -5.11 6.36 16.18
N ASP A 38 -5.21 7.55 16.76
CA ASP A 38 -4.22 8.61 16.55
C ASP A 38 -3.07 8.58 17.56
N THR A 39 -3.04 7.56 18.44
CA THR A 39 -1.92 7.35 19.36
C THR A 39 -0.96 6.33 18.77
N PRO A 40 0.28 6.71 18.43
CA PRO A 40 1.27 5.75 17.95
C PRO A 40 1.70 4.79 19.06
N PHE A 41 1.96 3.52 18.71
CA PHE A 41 2.66 2.62 19.62
C PHE A 41 4.12 3.03 19.80
N LEU A 42 4.84 3.45 18.76
CA LEU A 42 6.24 3.88 18.85
C LEU A 42 6.45 5.15 18.04
N THR A 43 7.07 6.17 18.64
CA THR A 43 7.51 7.37 17.93
C THR A 43 9.02 7.39 17.74
N MET A 44 9.47 8.00 16.65
CA MET A 44 10.86 8.07 16.22
C MET A 44 11.27 9.53 15.98
N GLY A 45 12.32 9.99 16.67
CA GLY A 45 12.94 11.31 16.47
C GLY A 45 14.06 11.27 15.42
N ASP A 46 14.71 12.40 15.16
CA ASP A 46 15.74 12.53 14.09
C ASP A 46 16.79 11.41 14.10
N GLY A 47 17.06 10.82 12.94
CA GLY A 47 18.09 9.80 12.73
C GLY A 47 17.87 8.48 13.48
N SER A 48 16.71 8.29 14.13
CA SER A 48 16.37 7.04 14.79
C SER A 48 15.91 5.97 13.81
N GLY A 49 16.00 4.71 14.22
CA GLY A 49 15.78 3.58 13.31
C GLY A 49 15.19 2.35 13.97
N LEU A 50 14.50 1.55 13.16
CA LEU A 50 13.99 0.24 13.52
C LEU A 50 14.59 -0.80 12.58
N ARG A 51 15.01 -1.93 13.16
CA ARG A 51 15.56 -3.04 12.38
C ARG A 51 15.17 -4.39 12.93
N ASN A 52 14.79 -5.32 12.07
CA ASN A 52 14.59 -6.73 12.44
C ASN A 52 13.59 -6.91 13.59
N LEU A 53 12.45 -6.21 13.53
CA LEU A 53 11.38 -6.28 14.54
C LEU A 53 10.08 -6.74 13.89
N SER A 54 9.23 -7.42 14.65
CA SER A 54 7.88 -7.76 14.25
C SER A 54 6.87 -7.09 15.18
N PHE A 55 5.75 -6.61 14.63
CA PHE A 55 4.67 -5.99 15.38
C PHE A 55 3.36 -6.74 15.14
N PHE A 56 2.57 -6.94 16.19
CA PHE A 56 1.28 -7.62 16.07
C PHE A 56 0.23 -7.01 16.99
N HIS A 57 -0.99 -6.77 16.48
CA HIS A 57 -2.11 -6.26 17.28
C HIS A 57 -3.07 -7.41 17.63
N PRO A 58 -2.97 -8.01 18.84
CA PRO A 58 -3.73 -9.21 19.18
C PRO A 58 -5.23 -8.97 19.35
N ARG A 59 -5.65 -7.73 19.61
CA ARG A 59 -7.06 -7.38 19.85
C ARG A 59 -7.75 -6.77 18.64
N GLN A 60 -7.02 -6.52 17.55
CA GLN A 60 -7.62 -6.00 16.33
C GLN A 60 -8.48 -7.11 15.69
N PRO A 61 -9.78 -6.87 15.44
CA PRO A 61 -10.62 -7.89 14.83
C PRO A 61 -10.16 -8.13 13.39
N PHE A 62 -10.07 -9.40 13.00
CA PHE A 62 -9.74 -9.82 11.64
C PHE A 62 -10.92 -9.66 10.66
N ALA A 63 -12.14 -9.48 11.18
CA ALA A 63 -13.36 -9.34 10.40
C ALA A 63 -14.10 -8.04 10.76
N PRO A 64 -14.96 -7.53 9.85
CA PRO A 64 -15.80 -6.38 10.13
C PRO A 64 -16.66 -6.53 11.40
N PRO A 65 -17.02 -5.40 12.06
CA PRO A 65 -16.57 -4.04 11.73
C PRO A 65 -15.12 -3.82 12.17
N PHE A 66 -14.30 -3.26 11.27
CA PHE A 66 -12.94 -2.90 11.62
C PHE A 66 -12.97 -1.70 12.57
N LYS A 67 -12.46 -1.90 13.79
CA LYS A 67 -12.36 -0.81 14.76
C LYS A 67 -11.07 -0.06 14.52
N LYS A 68 -11.11 1.26 14.66
CA LYS A 68 -9.89 2.07 14.67
C LYS A 68 -8.99 1.60 15.83
N TYR A 69 -7.71 1.35 15.58
CA TYR A 69 -6.71 1.02 16.61
C TYR A 69 -5.51 1.94 16.45
N ALA A 70 -4.77 2.15 17.54
CA ALA A 70 -3.47 2.78 17.53
C ALA A 70 -2.63 2.32 16.32
N PHE A 71 -2.04 3.27 15.59
CA PHE A 71 -1.10 2.91 14.52
C PHE A 71 0.29 2.59 15.09
N THR A 72 1.06 1.78 14.36
CA THR A 72 2.20 1.07 14.95
C THR A 72 3.41 2.00 15.15
N ILE A 73 3.82 2.70 14.10
CA ILE A 73 5.04 3.49 14.07
C ILE A 73 4.72 4.91 13.58
N GLN A 74 5.25 5.92 14.25
CA GLN A 74 5.31 7.29 13.76
C GLN A 74 6.77 7.75 13.63
N CYS A 75 7.20 8.04 12.41
CA CYS A 75 8.40 8.84 12.19
C CYS A 75 8.02 10.31 12.27
N ASN A 76 8.71 11.08 13.11
CA ASN A 76 8.54 12.53 13.23
C ASN A 76 9.85 13.29 12.94
N GLY A 77 10.94 12.57 12.66
CA GLY A 77 12.26 13.13 12.44
C GLY A 77 12.76 12.93 11.01
N THR A 78 13.82 13.65 10.68
CA THR A 78 14.56 13.48 9.44
C THR A 78 15.45 12.22 9.50
N ASN A 79 15.72 11.60 8.36
CA ASN A 79 16.63 10.45 8.25
C ASN A 79 16.22 9.22 9.07
N ASN A 80 14.91 9.04 9.34
CA ASN A 80 14.42 7.83 9.99
C ASN A 80 14.52 6.61 9.08
N TYR A 81 14.72 5.41 9.65
CA TYR A 81 14.68 4.18 8.85
C TYR A 81 13.91 3.03 9.51
N ILE A 82 13.23 2.24 8.68
CA ILE A 82 12.51 1.03 9.06
C ILE A 82 13.00 -0.08 8.12
N ILE A 83 13.81 -1.01 8.63
CA ILE A 83 14.47 -2.03 7.79
C ILE A 83 14.17 -3.43 8.30
N TYR A 84 13.58 -4.27 7.44
CA TYR A 84 13.19 -5.64 7.80
C TYR A 84 12.30 -5.68 9.04
N CYS A 85 11.32 -4.76 9.10
CA CYS A 85 10.32 -4.74 10.15
C CYS A 85 9.01 -5.29 9.62
N ASN A 86 8.44 -6.27 10.30
CA ASN A 86 7.24 -6.96 9.84
C ASN A 86 6.02 -6.57 10.67
N SER A 87 4.83 -6.67 10.08
CA SER A 87 3.59 -6.34 10.78
C SER A 87 2.48 -7.34 10.48
N GLY A 88 1.78 -7.77 11.53
CA GLY A 88 0.60 -8.61 11.44
C GLY A 88 -0.61 -7.93 12.06
N ASN A 89 -1.69 -7.86 11.29
CA ASN A 89 -2.99 -7.37 11.75
C ASN A 89 -2.90 -5.95 12.35
N THR A 90 -2.19 -5.03 11.69
CA THR A 90 -2.00 -3.64 12.19
C THR A 90 -3.02 -2.68 11.58
N TYR A 91 -3.57 -1.70 12.31
CA TYR A 91 -4.50 -0.75 11.67
C TYR A 91 -3.79 0.09 10.62
N ARG A 92 -2.79 0.83 11.06
CA ARG A 92 -1.79 1.44 10.19
C ARG A 92 -0.42 0.99 10.64
N PHE A 93 0.42 0.56 9.71
CA PHE A 93 1.77 0.11 10.08
C PHE A 93 2.68 1.32 10.33
N ALA A 94 2.97 2.15 9.35
CA ALA A 94 3.82 3.33 9.58
C ALA A 94 3.21 4.62 9.04
N GLU A 95 3.29 5.67 9.87
CA GLU A 95 3.18 7.06 9.44
C GLU A 95 4.58 7.65 9.35
N LEU A 96 4.91 8.22 8.19
CA LEU A 96 6.24 8.69 7.85
C LEU A 96 6.20 10.21 7.70
N ASN A 97 6.44 10.91 8.81
CA ASN A 97 6.61 12.36 8.83
C ASN A 97 8.11 12.68 8.89
N GLY A 98 8.52 13.80 8.31
CA GLY A 98 9.94 14.20 8.24
C GLY A 98 10.68 13.67 7.01
N ASP A 99 11.69 14.42 6.58
CA ASP A 99 12.38 14.23 5.31
C ASP A 99 13.38 13.08 5.33
N ASN A 100 13.70 12.55 4.14
CA ASN A 100 14.79 11.59 3.90
C ASN A 100 14.67 10.26 4.66
N HIS A 101 13.45 9.84 5.01
CA HIS A 101 13.25 8.54 5.64
C HIS A 101 13.42 7.38 4.65
N LEU A 102 13.73 6.19 5.17
CA LEU A 102 13.89 4.96 4.40
C LEU A 102 13.07 3.81 4.98
N VAL A 103 12.19 3.23 4.20
CA VAL A 103 11.58 1.92 4.49
C VAL A 103 12.15 0.90 3.52
N ASP A 104 12.70 -0.21 4.03
CA ASP A 104 13.32 -1.25 3.19
C ASP A 104 13.00 -2.66 3.68
N GLY A 105 12.59 -3.53 2.75
CA GLY A 105 12.62 -4.97 2.95
C GLY A 105 11.57 -5.51 3.92
N SER A 106 10.55 -4.72 4.24
CA SER A 106 9.53 -5.04 5.25
C SER A 106 8.39 -5.88 4.66
N PHE A 107 7.80 -6.74 5.50
CA PHE A 107 6.64 -7.57 5.15
C PHE A 107 5.43 -7.20 6.03
N VAL A 108 4.36 -6.75 5.40
CA VAL A 108 3.19 -6.16 6.08
C VAL A 108 1.95 -6.98 5.75
N THR A 109 1.18 -7.36 6.77
CA THR A 109 -0.04 -8.15 6.57
C THR A 109 -1.23 -7.67 7.37
N GLY A 110 -2.42 -7.86 6.79
CA GLY A 110 -3.69 -7.59 7.48
C GLY A 110 -3.84 -6.14 7.92
N THR A 111 -3.39 -5.20 7.10
CA THR A 111 -3.37 -3.79 7.46
C THR A 111 -4.39 -2.95 6.71
N LYS A 112 -4.95 -1.94 7.39
CA LYS A 112 -5.80 -0.93 6.73
C LYS A 112 -4.98 0.06 5.92
N VAL A 113 -3.84 0.48 6.44
CA VAL A 113 -2.90 1.37 5.72
C VAL A 113 -1.48 0.91 6.00
N ALA A 114 -0.76 0.42 4.98
CA ALA A 114 0.62 -0.03 5.21
C ALA A 114 1.53 1.15 5.50
N PHE A 115 1.58 2.13 4.59
CA PHE A 115 2.44 3.30 4.73
C PHE A 115 1.70 4.57 4.36
N GLN A 116 1.81 5.57 5.22
CA GLN A 116 1.33 6.93 4.94
C GLN A 116 2.46 7.91 5.17
N ALA A 117 2.95 8.56 4.11
CA ALA A 117 3.92 9.64 4.21
C ALA A 117 3.20 10.98 4.14
N ASN A 118 3.55 11.92 5.03
CA ASN A 118 2.91 13.24 5.10
C ASN A 118 3.94 14.36 5.06
N ASN A 119 3.73 15.33 4.17
CA ASN A 119 4.44 16.62 4.11
C ASN A 119 5.97 16.47 4.25
N CYS A 120 6.55 15.58 3.48
CA CYS A 120 7.97 15.24 3.54
C CYS A 120 8.61 15.26 2.16
N SER A 121 9.94 15.35 2.14
CA SER A 121 10.73 15.28 0.91
C SER A 121 11.88 14.27 0.97
N GLY A 122 12.25 13.69 -0.17
CA GLY A 122 13.38 12.76 -0.30
C GLY A 122 13.15 11.38 0.35
N GLY A 123 11.92 11.07 0.77
CA GLY A 123 11.56 9.80 1.39
C GLY A 123 11.57 8.63 0.39
N ARG A 124 11.88 7.43 0.90
CA ARG A 124 12.00 6.21 0.10
C ARG A 124 11.28 5.03 0.74
N ILE A 125 10.48 4.32 -0.07
CA ILE A 125 9.88 3.04 0.29
C ILE A 125 10.30 1.98 -0.73
N GLN A 126 10.95 0.91 -0.29
CA GLN A 126 11.48 -0.10 -1.21
C GLN A 126 11.43 -1.55 -0.73
N ASN A 127 11.46 -2.48 -1.68
CA ASN A 127 11.62 -3.92 -1.47
C ASN A 127 10.54 -4.56 -0.56
N LEU A 128 9.29 -4.11 -0.71
CA LEU A 128 8.21 -4.48 0.20
C LEU A 128 7.31 -5.59 -0.33
N ASN A 129 6.74 -6.34 0.61
CA ASN A 129 5.60 -7.21 0.37
C ASN A 129 4.46 -6.81 1.32
N ILE A 130 3.32 -6.45 0.76
CA ILE A 130 2.10 -6.15 1.50
C ILE A 130 1.08 -7.22 1.12
N LYS A 131 0.52 -7.95 2.08
CA LYS A 131 -0.37 -9.08 1.80
C LYS A 131 -1.59 -9.12 2.73
N PRO A 132 -2.62 -9.90 2.36
CA PRO A 132 -3.68 -10.27 3.29
C PRO A 132 -3.09 -11.02 4.50
N PHE A 133 -3.74 -10.96 5.65
CA PHE A 133 -3.37 -11.83 6.77
C PHE A 133 -3.94 -13.24 6.55
N SER A 134 -3.09 -14.26 6.56
CA SER A 134 -3.55 -15.66 6.61
C SER A 134 -3.28 -16.24 8.00
N GLY A 135 -4.21 -17.03 8.56
CA GLY A 135 -4.12 -17.49 9.96
C GLY A 135 -2.88 -18.33 10.26
N SER A 136 -2.37 -19.00 9.23
CA SER A 136 -1.10 -19.72 9.24
C SER A 136 0.11 -18.83 9.51
N ASP A 137 -0.06 -17.51 9.48
CA ASP A 137 0.96 -16.50 9.73
C ASP A 137 1.02 -16.06 11.21
N LEU A 138 0.27 -16.70 12.12
CA LEU A 138 0.27 -16.33 13.53
C LEU A 138 1.53 -16.89 14.24
N PRO A 139 2.35 -16.03 14.90
CA PRO A 139 3.52 -16.44 15.69
C PRO A 139 3.16 -17.07 17.03
N LEU A 140 1.88 -17.07 17.37
CA LEU A 140 1.31 -17.49 18.63
C LEU A 140 0.11 -18.36 18.25
N ALA A 141 -0.19 -19.41 19.01
CA ALA A 141 -1.41 -20.21 18.88
C ALA A 141 -2.67 -19.40 19.25
N LEU A 142 -2.78 -18.21 18.66
CA LEU A 142 -3.94 -17.35 18.71
C LEU A 142 -5.03 -18.02 17.89
N PRO A 143 -6.31 -17.83 18.27
CA PRO A 143 -7.41 -18.43 17.54
C PRO A 143 -7.30 -18.04 16.07
N GLU A 144 -7.06 -19.02 15.19
CA GLU A 144 -7.17 -18.77 13.76
C GLU A 144 -8.61 -18.31 13.48
N PRO A 145 -8.80 -17.18 12.78
CA PRO A 145 -10.10 -16.88 12.21
C PRO A 145 -10.59 -18.08 11.40
N ASP A 146 -11.87 -18.43 11.48
CA ASP A 146 -12.44 -19.44 10.59
C ASP A 146 -12.47 -18.88 9.16
N TYR A 147 -11.39 -19.12 8.40
CA TYR A 147 -11.24 -18.63 7.03
C TYR A 147 -12.21 -19.28 6.05
N ALA A 148 -12.77 -20.45 6.38
CA ALA A 148 -13.81 -21.08 5.57
C ALA A 148 -15.14 -20.32 5.74
N ALA A 149 -15.46 -19.86 6.95
CA ALA A 149 -16.57 -18.95 7.22
C ALA A 149 -16.33 -17.52 6.68
N LEU A 150 -15.08 -17.05 6.65
CA LEU A 150 -14.69 -15.70 6.22
C LEU A 150 -14.30 -15.59 4.73
N GLY A 151 -14.31 -16.68 3.95
CA GLY A 151 -13.52 -16.80 2.70
C GLY A 151 -13.90 -15.85 1.54
N LYS A 152 -15.16 -15.39 1.49
CA LYS A 152 -15.60 -14.31 0.58
C LYS A 152 -15.56 -12.95 1.30
N ASP A 153 -15.99 -12.91 2.56
CA ASP A 153 -16.13 -11.68 3.33
C ASP A 153 -14.80 -11.01 3.69
N TYR A 154 -13.72 -11.78 3.88
CA TYR A 154 -12.39 -11.26 4.20
C TYR A 154 -11.66 -10.66 3.00
N ARG A 155 -11.80 -11.29 1.82
CA ARG A 155 -11.29 -10.72 0.55
C ARG A 155 -12.14 -9.55 0.08
N TRP A 156 -13.46 -9.66 0.18
CA TRP A 156 -14.39 -8.55 0.02
C TRP A 156 -14.00 -7.38 0.92
N PHE A 157 -13.76 -7.64 2.20
CA PHE A 157 -13.38 -6.63 3.18
C PHE A 157 -12.12 -5.86 2.79
N GLN A 158 -11.05 -6.54 2.39
CA GLN A 158 -9.79 -5.88 2.06
C GLN A 158 -9.91 -4.92 0.86
N GLN A 159 -10.64 -5.36 -0.17
CA GLN A 159 -10.87 -4.60 -1.38
C GLN A 159 -11.91 -3.48 -1.20
N ILE A 160 -13.04 -3.79 -0.56
CA ILE A 160 -14.21 -2.90 -0.50
C ILE A 160 -14.17 -1.97 0.71
N GLU A 161 -13.69 -2.40 1.88
CA GLU A 161 -13.58 -1.50 3.03
C GLU A 161 -12.33 -0.63 2.95
N GLY A 162 -11.30 -0.98 2.17
CA GLY A 162 -10.21 -0.05 1.82
C GLY A 162 -8.88 -0.29 2.56
N CYS A 163 -8.24 -1.42 2.31
CA CYS A 163 -6.82 -1.62 2.64
C CYS A 163 -5.94 -0.81 1.67
N ASN A 164 -5.43 0.33 2.11
CA ASN A 164 -4.55 1.16 1.30
C ASN A 164 -3.10 0.69 1.43
N GLY A 165 -2.42 0.53 0.29
CA GLY A 165 -1.00 0.17 0.29
C GLY A 165 -0.15 1.34 0.75
N ILE A 166 0.12 2.25 -0.19
CA ILE A 166 0.98 3.42 0.02
C ILE A 166 0.17 4.68 -0.25
N VAL A 167 0.21 5.60 0.71
CA VAL A 167 -0.40 6.93 0.59
C VAL A 167 0.68 7.99 0.77
N LEU A 168 0.88 8.81 -0.25
CA LEU A 168 1.72 10.01 -0.19
C LEU A 168 0.81 11.22 -0.11
N ASN A 169 1.01 12.07 0.89
CA ASN A 169 0.19 13.23 1.15
C ASN A 169 1.07 14.48 1.29
N GLY A 170 1.02 15.40 0.34
CA GLY A 170 1.84 16.61 0.37
C GLY A 170 3.35 16.37 0.22
N CYS A 171 3.79 15.25 -0.37
CA CYS A 171 5.20 14.87 -0.43
C CYS A 171 5.92 15.42 -1.68
N ASP A 172 7.24 15.56 -1.63
CA ASP A 172 8.09 16.03 -2.74
C ASP A 172 9.29 15.11 -2.96
N ASP A 173 9.69 14.87 -4.21
CA ASP A 173 10.87 14.01 -4.51
C ASP A 173 10.81 12.62 -3.83
N TYR A 174 9.62 12.02 -3.79
CA TYR A 174 9.43 10.72 -3.13
C TYR A 174 9.73 9.58 -4.08
N THR A 175 10.40 8.51 -3.61
CA THR A 175 10.69 7.33 -4.45
C THR A 175 10.07 6.06 -3.87
N VAL A 176 9.37 5.29 -4.71
CA VAL A 176 8.80 3.98 -4.34
C VAL A 176 9.25 2.89 -5.31
N THR A 177 9.93 1.84 -4.84
CA THR A 177 10.50 0.82 -5.73
C THR A 177 10.31 -0.62 -5.26
N SER A 178 10.15 -1.56 -6.20
CA SER A 178 10.11 -2.99 -5.90
C SER A 178 9.11 -3.33 -4.78
N VAL A 179 7.88 -2.83 -4.92
CA VAL A 179 6.79 -3.04 -3.97
C VAL A 179 5.75 -3.95 -4.61
N PHE A 180 5.37 -5.02 -3.90
CA PHE A 180 4.25 -5.87 -4.28
C PHE A 180 3.14 -5.81 -3.23
N HIS A 181 1.89 -5.57 -3.64
CA HIS A 181 0.72 -5.60 -2.76
C HIS A 181 -0.36 -6.57 -3.25
N HIS A 182 -0.66 -7.59 -2.47
CA HIS A 182 -1.78 -8.50 -2.72
C HIS A 182 -3.02 -8.06 -1.90
N GLY A 183 -4.15 -7.81 -2.57
CA GLY A 183 -5.43 -7.55 -1.89
C GLY A 183 -5.69 -6.10 -1.49
N ALA A 184 -5.29 -5.12 -2.31
CA ALA A 184 -5.47 -3.70 -1.97
C ALA A 184 -6.92 -3.20 -2.22
N GLY A 185 -7.41 -2.30 -1.37
CA GLY A 185 -8.52 -1.42 -1.73
C GLY A 185 -8.05 -0.36 -2.74
N THR A 186 -7.06 0.45 -2.36
CA THR A 186 -6.30 1.27 -3.32
C THR A 186 -4.82 1.00 -3.10
N PHE A 187 -4.11 0.54 -4.14
CA PHE A 187 -2.72 0.18 -3.99
C PHE A 187 -1.85 1.39 -3.69
N PHE A 188 -1.96 2.44 -4.50
CA PHE A 188 -1.12 3.62 -4.39
C PHE A 188 -1.95 4.90 -4.54
N THR A 189 -1.70 5.87 -3.67
CA THR A 189 -2.30 7.20 -3.76
C THR A 189 -1.22 8.28 -3.67
N ALA A 190 -1.20 9.20 -4.63
CA ALA A 190 -0.46 10.45 -4.57
C ALA A 190 -1.45 11.61 -4.42
N ASP A 191 -1.53 12.16 -3.22
CA ASP A 191 -2.34 13.31 -2.85
C ASP A 191 -1.43 14.55 -2.76
N ASN A 192 -1.56 15.51 -3.68
CA ASN A 192 -0.68 16.68 -3.79
C ASN A 192 0.81 16.31 -3.61
N SER A 193 1.24 15.22 -4.26
CA SER A 193 2.55 14.63 -4.06
C SER A 193 3.30 14.48 -5.38
N GLY A 194 4.62 14.71 -5.35
CA GLY A 194 5.51 14.54 -6.49
C GLY A 194 6.60 13.50 -6.21
N GLY A 195 7.06 12.81 -7.24
CA GLY A 195 8.02 11.73 -7.07
C GLY A 195 8.07 10.75 -8.24
N GLN A 196 8.62 9.57 -7.96
CA GLN A 196 8.80 8.51 -8.93
C GLN A 196 8.57 7.10 -8.37
N THR A 197 8.18 6.17 -9.24
CA THR A 197 8.17 4.74 -8.93
C THR A 197 8.92 3.91 -9.95
N LEU A 198 9.49 2.79 -9.50
CA LEU A 198 10.07 1.76 -10.37
C LEU A 198 9.65 0.37 -9.92
N ASP A 199 9.05 -0.41 -10.82
CA ASP A 199 8.71 -1.82 -10.59
C ASP A 199 7.83 -2.00 -9.34
N ILE A 200 6.63 -1.42 -9.38
CA ILE A 200 5.67 -1.58 -8.30
C ILE A 200 4.40 -2.21 -8.84
N SER A 201 3.87 -3.20 -8.12
CA SER A 201 2.68 -3.91 -8.59
C SER A 201 1.73 -4.30 -7.49
N ALA A 202 0.46 -4.42 -7.87
CA ALA A 202 -0.55 -5.03 -7.04
C ALA A 202 -1.24 -6.21 -7.72
N GLU A 203 -1.67 -7.17 -6.92
CA GLU A 203 -2.51 -8.28 -7.35
C GLU A 203 -3.82 -8.28 -6.57
N PHE A 204 -4.93 -8.57 -7.24
CA PHE A 204 -6.27 -8.55 -6.65
C PHE A 204 -6.59 -7.23 -5.93
N ALA A 205 -6.21 -6.10 -6.54
CA ALA A 205 -6.61 -4.79 -6.05
C ALA A 205 -8.05 -4.47 -6.49
N GLN A 206 -8.76 -3.66 -5.71
CA GLN A 206 -9.97 -2.96 -6.17
C GLN A 206 -9.56 -1.81 -7.09
N ASN A 207 -8.61 -0.99 -6.63
CA ASN A 207 -8.06 0.14 -7.37
C ASN A 207 -6.53 0.08 -7.42
N GLY A 208 -5.95 0.38 -8.58
CA GLY A 208 -4.50 0.49 -8.73
C GLY A 208 -3.95 1.80 -8.16
N PHE A 209 -3.96 2.85 -8.98
CA PHE A 209 -3.22 4.09 -8.75
C PHE A 209 -4.14 5.30 -8.82
N LEU A 210 -4.11 6.12 -7.77
CA LEU A 210 -4.92 7.32 -7.64
C LEU A 210 -4.05 8.56 -7.49
N PHE A 211 -4.32 9.57 -8.32
CA PHE A 211 -3.72 10.90 -8.22
C PHE A 211 -4.81 11.92 -7.92
N LYS A 212 -4.61 12.75 -6.91
CA LYS A 212 -5.61 13.75 -6.52
C LYS A 212 -4.94 14.97 -5.92
N ASN A 213 -5.61 16.11 -6.03
CA ASN A 213 -5.18 17.40 -5.50
C ASN A 213 -3.80 17.89 -6.01
N GLY A 214 -3.61 19.21 -5.96
CA GLY A 214 -2.30 19.83 -6.24
C GLY A 214 -1.90 19.80 -7.71
N ALA A 215 -0.74 20.39 -8.01
CA ALA A 215 -0.21 20.57 -9.37
C ALA A 215 1.13 19.84 -9.59
N LYS A 216 1.48 18.89 -8.70
CA LYS A 216 2.76 18.19 -8.73
C LYS A 216 2.79 17.09 -9.79
N THR A 217 4.00 16.73 -10.24
CA THR A 217 4.22 15.68 -11.22
C THR A 217 4.69 14.39 -10.57
N PHE A 218 4.15 13.27 -11.03
CA PHE A 218 4.58 11.92 -10.63
C PHE A 218 4.96 11.08 -11.84
N HIS A 219 6.09 10.38 -11.76
CA HIS A 219 6.57 9.48 -12.82
C HIS A 219 6.49 8.03 -12.37
N MET A 220 6.01 7.13 -13.21
CA MET A 220 5.88 5.71 -12.88
C MET A 220 6.44 4.87 -14.01
N ILE A 221 7.41 4.02 -13.70
CA ILE A 221 8.01 3.07 -14.63
C ILE A 221 7.77 1.67 -14.09
N GLY A 222 7.22 0.75 -14.90
CA GLY A 222 6.95 -0.60 -14.42
C GLY A 222 5.86 -0.65 -13.35
N ALA A 223 4.91 0.29 -13.38
CA ALA A 223 3.77 0.27 -12.47
C ALA A 223 2.68 -0.65 -13.00
N GLY A 224 2.17 -1.56 -12.18
CA GLY A 224 1.13 -2.48 -12.60
C GLY A 224 0.10 -2.82 -11.53
N ALA A 225 -1.07 -3.26 -11.95
CA ALA A 225 -2.08 -3.77 -11.04
C ALA A 225 -2.97 -4.81 -11.72
N SER A 226 -3.25 -5.92 -11.04
CA SER A 226 -4.37 -6.78 -11.35
C SER A 226 -5.58 -6.30 -10.56
N CYS A 227 -6.53 -5.68 -11.25
CA CYS A 227 -7.73 -5.11 -10.65
C CYS A 227 -8.88 -6.12 -10.75
N SER A 228 -9.03 -6.95 -9.72
CA SER A 228 -10.01 -8.03 -9.63
C SER A 228 -10.96 -7.75 -8.48
N SER A 229 -11.87 -6.81 -8.70
CA SER A 229 -12.88 -6.42 -7.73
C SER A 229 -13.77 -7.58 -7.32
N ILE A 230 -14.10 -7.65 -6.04
CA ILE A 230 -15.10 -8.56 -5.52
C ILE A 230 -16.29 -7.71 -5.14
N GLY A 231 -17.42 -7.91 -5.83
CA GLY A 231 -18.68 -7.30 -5.47
C GLY A 231 -19.07 -6.06 -6.23
N ASP A 232 -18.53 -4.92 -5.81
CA ASP A 232 -18.78 -3.64 -6.47
C ASP A 232 -17.70 -3.38 -7.51
N TYR A 233 -17.97 -3.84 -8.72
CA TYR A 233 -17.11 -3.56 -9.87
C TYR A 233 -17.22 -2.10 -10.32
N THR A 234 -18.32 -1.38 -10.04
CA THR A 234 -18.60 -0.07 -10.64
C THR A 234 -17.60 1.03 -10.26
N ARG A 235 -16.80 0.79 -9.21
CA ARG A 235 -15.85 1.74 -8.67
C ARG A 235 -14.39 1.38 -8.95
N SER A 236 -14.12 0.28 -9.65
CA SER A 236 -12.76 -0.22 -9.82
C SER A 236 -12.03 0.41 -10.99
N PHE A 237 -10.77 0.74 -10.75
CA PHE A 237 -9.93 1.36 -11.77
C PHE A 237 -8.46 0.95 -11.71
N GLY A 238 -7.79 0.95 -12.86
CA GLY A 238 -6.33 0.81 -12.95
C GLY A 238 -5.61 2.11 -12.56
N TYR A 239 -5.73 3.14 -13.40
CA TYR A 239 -5.16 4.48 -13.18
C TYR A 239 -6.25 5.55 -13.12
N ARG A 240 -6.22 6.46 -12.14
CA ARG A 240 -7.18 7.56 -12.11
C ARG A 240 -6.58 8.87 -11.62
N THR A 241 -6.95 9.96 -12.27
CA THR A 241 -6.83 11.30 -11.69
C THR A 241 -8.20 11.79 -11.22
N ASP A 242 -8.28 12.35 -10.02
CA ASP A 242 -9.50 12.99 -9.50
C ASP A 242 -9.65 14.42 -10.08
N PRO A 243 -10.87 15.00 -10.10
CA PRO A 243 -11.12 16.34 -10.63
C PRO A 243 -10.30 17.47 -9.98
N SER A 244 -9.83 17.27 -8.75
CA SER A 244 -9.01 18.24 -8.03
C SER A 244 -7.52 18.18 -8.40
N PHE A 245 -7.10 17.17 -9.16
CA PHE A 245 -5.73 17.07 -9.63
C PHE A 245 -5.47 18.07 -10.75
N ASN A 246 -4.38 18.82 -10.67
CA ASN A 246 -3.96 19.82 -11.66
C ASN A 246 -2.53 19.58 -12.15
N GLY A 247 -1.93 18.43 -11.79
CA GLY A 247 -0.55 18.06 -12.12
C GLY A 247 -0.46 17.13 -13.32
N GLN A 248 0.63 16.35 -13.35
CA GLN A 248 0.87 15.34 -14.39
C GLN A 248 1.21 13.99 -13.76
N ALA A 249 0.55 12.93 -14.21
CA ALA A 249 0.91 11.55 -13.92
C ALA A 249 1.45 10.91 -15.20
N ASN A 250 2.73 10.55 -15.20
CA ASN A 250 3.41 9.99 -16.37
C ASN A 250 3.71 8.51 -16.15
N ILE A 251 3.04 7.63 -16.89
CA ILE A 251 3.10 6.18 -16.71
C ILE A 251 3.75 5.53 -17.92
N PHE A 252 4.81 4.76 -17.69
CA PHE A 252 5.61 4.10 -18.72
C PHE A 252 5.81 2.61 -18.40
N LEU A 253 5.84 1.76 -19.42
CA LEU A 253 6.14 0.32 -19.30
C LEU A 253 5.27 -0.37 -18.23
N ALA A 254 3.98 -0.08 -18.26
CA ALA A 254 3.06 -0.43 -17.19
C ALA A 254 2.04 -1.48 -17.64
N ARG A 255 1.42 -2.16 -16.67
CA ARG A 255 0.46 -3.23 -16.99
C ARG A 255 -0.75 -3.23 -16.05
N ILE A 256 -1.96 -3.10 -16.61
CA ILE A 256 -3.21 -3.30 -15.86
C ILE A 256 -3.91 -4.55 -16.38
N VAL A 257 -4.25 -5.47 -15.48
CA VAL A 257 -4.91 -6.74 -15.86
C VAL A 257 -6.16 -7.02 -15.04
N ALA A 258 -6.85 -8.10 -15.44
CA ALA A 258 -8.14 -8.54 -14.92
C ALA A 258 -9.31 -7.68 -15.43
N TYR A 259 -10.23 -7.28 -14.56
CA TYR A 259 -11.53 -6.72 -14.95
C TYR A 259 -11.89 -5.47 -14.11
N PRO A 260 -11.05 -4.40 -14.13
CA PRO A 260 -11.51 -3.13 -13.62
C PRO A 260 -12.67 -2.61 -14.48
N ASN A 261 -13.57 -1.84 -13.89
CA ASN A 261 -14.59 -1.11 -14.65
C ASN A 261 -13.95 -0.05 -15.56
N GLU A 262 -12.82 0.52 -15.13
CA GLU A 262 -12.04 1.47 -15.92
C GLU A 262 -10.54 1.11 -15.88
N PHE A 263 -9.92 0.79 -17.02
CA PHE A 263 -8.46 0.61 -17.04
C PHE A 263 -7.73 1.91 -16.68
N TRP A 264 -8.25 3.05 -17.14
CA TRP A 264 -7.80 4.37 -16.75
C TRP A 264 -8.92 5.41 -16.84
N ARG A 265 -8.80 6.51 -16.09
CA ARG A 265 -9.68 7.69 -16.18
C ARG A 265 -8.96 8.99 -15.82
N CYS A 266 -9.01 9.97 -16.73
CA CYS A 266 -8.53 11.34 -16.50
C CYS A 266 -9.74 12.20 -16.12
N GLN A 267 -9.77 12.78 -14.91
CA GLN A 267 -10.81 13.75 -14.53
C GLN A 267 -10.24 15.12 -14.17
N GLY A 268 -8.95 15.19 -13.85
CA GLY A 268 -8.20 16.43 -13.62
C GLY A 268 -6.75 16.27 -14.07
N GLY A 269 -6.09 17.39 -14.39
CA GLY A 269 -4.68 17.43 -14.76
C GLY A 269 -4.40 16.67 -16.06
N GLN A 270 -3.26 15.96 -16.11
CA GLN A 270 -2.85 15.14 -17.25
C GLN A 270 -2.49 13.72 -16.79
N LEU A 271 -3.00 12.73 -17.51
CA LEU A 271 -2.61 11.33 -17.37
C LEU A 271 -1.95 10.86 -18.67
N ASN A 272 -0.63 10.77 -18.67
CA ASN A 272 0.17 10.37 -19.83
C ASN A 272 0.49 8.88 -19.73
N LEU A 273 0.06 8.10 -20.72
CA LEU A 273 0.19 6.65 -20.75
C LEU A 273 1.06 6.24 -21.96
N GLN A 274 2.16 5.53 -21.72
CA GLN A 274 3.06 5.04 -22.76
C GLN A 274 3.47 3.59 -22.53
N GLN A 275 3.44 2.78 -23.58
CA GLN A 275 3.79 1.36 -23.53
C GLN A 275 3.02 0.60 -22.42
N ILE A 276 1.70 0.77 -22.44
CA ILE A 276 0.79 0.14 -21.48
C ILE A 276 0.27 -1.19 -22.04
N GLY A 277 0.47 -2.27 -21.30
CA GLY A 277 -0.21 -3.53 -21.54
C GLY A 277 -1.54 -3.60 -20.77
N THR A 278 -2.63 -3.88 -21.47
CA THR A 278 -3.87 -4.35 -20.84
C THR A 278 -4.14 -5.81 -21.17
N GLY A 279 -4.88 -6.50 -20.31
CA GLY A 279 -5.30 -7.86 -20.62
C GLY A 279 -6.18 -8.49 -19.54
N SER A 280 -7.16 -9.27 -19.97
CA SER A 280 -7.94 -10.11 -19.07
C SER A 280 -7.13 -11.36 -18.68
N HIS A 281 -6.94 -11.59 -17.38
CA HIS A 281 -6.44 -12.86 -16.87
C HIS A 281 -7.63 -13.73 -16.43
N GLN A 282 -8.28 -14.43 -17.37
CA GLN A 282 -8.77 -15.82 -17.25
C GLN A 282 -9.80 -16.15 -18.35
N ALA A 283 -9.72 -17.38 -18.82
CA ALA A 283 -10.25 -17.92 -20.07
C ALA A 283 -11.71 -18.45 -20.02
N ASP A 284 -12.62 -17.88 -19.21
CA ASP A 284 -13.95 -18.49 -19.01
C ASP A 284 -15.13 -17.50 -18.91
N ASN A 285 -15.21 -16.48 -19.78
CA ASN A 285 -16.47 -15.73 -19.93
C ASN A 285 -16.77 -15.37 -21.39
N PRO A 286 -17.61 -16.14 -22.11
CA PRO A 286 -17.80 -16.03 -23.57
C PRO A 286 -18.64 -14.83 -24.02
N GLY A 287 -18.82 -13.81 -23.17
CA GLY A 287 -19.76 -12.70 -23.41
C GLY A 287 -19.14 -11.30 -23.55
N TRP A 288 -17.83 -11.15 -23.37
CA TRP A 288 -17.19 -9.83 -23.38
C TRP A 288 -16.18 -9.74 -24.52
N ILE A 289 -16.30 -8.67 -25.32
CA ILE A 289 -15.36 -8.35 -26.39
C ILE A 289 -13.97 -8.24 -25.75
N THR A 290 -13.11 -9.21 -26.08
CA THR A 290 -11.68 -9.12 -25.85
C THR A 290 -11.17 -7.93 -26.66
N GLY A 291 -11.01 -6.78 -26.01
CA GLY A 291 -10.02 -5.81 -26.48
C GLY A 291 -8.70 -6.58 -26.50
N GLY A 292 -8.21 -6.86 -27.71
CA GLY A 292 -6.92 -7.52 -27.89
C GLY A 292 -5.84 -6.74 -27.18
N THR A 293 -4.66 -7.35 -27.04
CA THR A 293 -3.43 -6.63 -26.73
C THR A 293 -3.18 -5.57 -27.80
N GLU A 294 -3.85 -4.43 -27.71
CA GLU A 294 -3.59 -3.25 -28.49
C GLU A 294 -2.44 -2.53 -27.79
N TRP A 295 -1.24 -2.74 -28.33
CA TRP A 295 -0.16 -1.79 -28.14
C TRP A 295 -0.64 -0.46 -28.71
N LEU A 296 -1.14 0.43 -27.85
CA LEU A 296 -1.45 1.79 -28.26
C LEU A 296 -0.14 2.41 -28.79
N PRO A 297 -0.12 2.93 -30.04
CA PRO A 297 1.07 3.53 -30.61
C PRO A 297 1.54 4.73 -29.78
N ASP A 298 2.86 4.95 -29.80
CA ASP A 298 3.55 5.97 -29.03
C ASP A 298 2.89 7.35 -29.17
N HIS A 299 2.61 7.98 -28.02
CA HIS A 299 2.13 9.36 -27.84
C HIS A 299 0.62 9.62 -28.02
N ALA A 300 -0.19 9.14 -27.07
CA ALA A 300 -1.50 9.74 -26.79
C ALA A 300 -1.50 10.33 -25.37
N GLY A 301 -1.16 11.62 -25.24
CA GLY A 301 -1.60 12.39 -24.08
C GLY A 301 -3.11 12.57 -24.22
N LEU A 302 -3.90 11.97 -23.34
CA LEU A 302 -5.35 12.15 -23.35
C LEU A 302 -5.66 13.44 -22.56
N PRO A 303 -6.13 14.52 -23.20
CA PRO A 303 -6.66 15.66 -22.46
C PRO A 303 -7.88 15.19 -21.65
N CYS A 304 -8.02 15.67 -20.42
CA CYS A 304 -9.24 15.44 -19.65
C CYS A 304 -10.42 16.19 -20.32
N GLU A 305 -11.55 15.52 -20.54
CA GLU A 305 -12.84 16.13 -20.93
C GLU A 305 -13.68 16.50 -19.70
#